data_AF-A0A533ZCR8-F1
#
_entry.id   AF-A0A533ZCR8-F1
#
_cell.length_a   1.000
_cell.length_b   1.000
_cell.length_c   1.000
_cell.angle_alpha   90.00
_cell.angle_beta   90.00
_cell.angle_gamma   90.00
#
_symmetry.space_group_name_H-M   'P 1'
#
loop_
_entity.id
_entity.type
_entity.pdbx_description
1 polymer ?
#
loop_
_entity_poly.entity_id
_entity_poly.type
_entity_poly.pdbx_seq_one_letter_code
_entity_poly.pdbx_strand_id
1 'polypeptide(L)' 'AQDISRRTGKSVDDAMRQALLDVPLGRYGTPEEVGSLVAFLASDIASYINGAMIPIDGGMIRATL' A
#
# COMPACT_ATOMS: atom_id res chain seq x y z
N ALA A 1 -2.99 8.58 8.47
CA ALA A 1 -2.63 10.02 8.49
C ALA A 1 -3.24 10.75 9.69
N GLN A 2 -4.57 10.76 9.85
CA GLN A 2 -5.25 11.44 10.95
C GLN A 2 -4.82 10.92 12.32
N ASP A 3 -4.65 9.60 12.48
CA ASP A 3 -4.16 9.02 13.74
C ASP A 3 -2.72 9.41 14.07
N ILE A 4 -1.86 9.47 13.04
CA ILE A 4 -0.46 9.91 13.20
C ILE A 4 -0.43 11.39 13.59
N SER A 5 -1.25 12.22 12.96
CA SER A 5 -1.42 13.63 13.32
C SER A 5 -1.88 13.79 14.77
N ARG A 6 -2.92 13.05 15.21
CA ARG A 6 -3.41 13.07 16.60
C ARG A 6 -2.33 12.66 17.61
N ARG A 7 -1.49 11.68 17.29
CA ARG A 7 -0.44 11.16 18.18
C ARG A 7 0.83 12.01 18.20
N THR A 8 1.15 12.70 17.11
CA THR A 8 2.44 13.40 16.94
C THR A 8 2.32 14.92 17.06
N GLY A 9 1.10 15.48 17.06
CA GLY A 9 0.86 16.93 17.05
C GLY A 9 1.19 17.61 15.72
N LYS A 10 1.65 16.85 14.71
CA LYS A 10 1.96 17.35 13.37
C LYS A 10 0.68 17.50 12.55
N SER A 11 0.70 18.38 11.54
CA SER A 11 -0.40 18.48 10.58
C SER A 11 -0.61 17.15 9.84
N VAL A 12 -1.83 16.91 9.33
CA VAL A 12 -2.11 15.72 8.52
C VAL A 12 -1.21 15.66 7.30
N ASP A 13 -0.93 16.81 6.69
CA ASP A 13 -0.10 16.95 5.51
C ASP A 13 1.37 16.60 5.79
N ASP A 14 1.91 17.06 6.92
CA ASP A 14 3.26 16.68 7.35
C ASP A 14 3.34 15.19 7.73
N ALA A 15 2.30 14.65 8.36
CA ALA A 15 2.22 13.23 8.66
C ALA A 15 2.20 12.38 7.38
N MET A 16 1.52 12.84 6.32
CA MET A 16 1.54 12.20 5.00
C MET A 16 2.93 12.28 4.36
N ARG A 17 3.54 13.47 4.31
CA ARG A 17 4.91 13.62 3.76
C ARG A 17 5.92 12.72 4.46
N GLN A 18 5.84 12.60 5.78
CA GLN A 18 6.73 11.75 6.56
C GLN A 18 6.51 10.27 6.25
N ALA A 19 5.26 9.81 6.22
CA ALA A 19 4.94 8.42 5.87
C ALA A 19 5.40 8.06 4.45
N LEU A 20 5.42 9.02 3.53
CA LEU A 20 5.89 8.79 2.16
C LEU A 20 7.40 8.48 2.08
N LEU A 21 8.20 8.99 3.01
CA LEU A 21 9.65 8.73 3.03
C LEU A 21 9.97 7.25 3.26
N ASP A 22 9.06 6.52 3.90
CA ASP A 22 9.21 5.08 4.17
C ASP A 22 8.74 4.21 2.99
N VAL A 23 8.17 4.80 1.93
CA VAL A 23 7.76 4.10 0.71
C VAL A 23 8.90 4.12 -0.30
N PRO A 24 9.57 2.99 -0.60
CA PRO A 24 10.67 2.99 -1.57
C PRO A 24 10.32 3.51 -2.96
N LEU A 25 9.08 3.28 -3.41
CA LEU A 25 8.58 3.80 -4.69
C LEU A 25 8.41 5.34 -4.70
N GLY A 26 8.47 6.00 -3.54
CA GLY A 26 8.42 7.46 -3.41
C GLY A 26 7.08 8.10 -3.73
N ARG A 27 6.02 7.31 -3.93
CA ARG A 27 4.65 7.77 -4.17
C ARG A 27 3.63 6.87 -3.49
N TYR A 28 2.46 7.41 -3.22
CA TYR A 28 1.30 6.59 -2.87
C TYR A 28 0.80 5.80 -4.08
N GLY A 29 0.24 4.63 -3.78
CA GLY A 29 -0.54 3.87 -4.76
C GLY A 29 -1.84 4.60 -5.09
N THR A 30 -2.33 4.34 -6.29
CA THR A 30 -3.63 4.80 -6.77
C THR A 30 -4.69 3.73 -6.55
N PRO A 31 -5.98 4.10 -6.41
CA PRO A 31 -7.07 3.12 -6.35
C PRO A 31 -7.08 2.15 -7.53
N GLU A 32 -6.69 2.62 -8.72
CA GLU A 32 -6.65 1.85 -9.96
C GLU A 32 -5.60 0.73 -9.92
N GLU A 33 -4.47 0.95 -9.25
CA GLU A 33 -3.43 -0.08 -9.06
C GLU A 33 -3.94 -1.23 -8.17
N VAL A 34 -4.70 -0.90 -7.11
CA VAL A 34 -5.39 -1.90 -6.29
C VAL A 34 -6.45 -2.63 -7.11
N GLY A 35 -7.28 -1.87 -7.83
CA GLY A 35 -8.33 -2.42 -8.68
C GLY A 35 -7.81 -3.37 -9.75
N SER A 36 -6.63 -3.06 -10.32
CA SER A 36 -6.00 -3.91 -11.33
C SER A 36 -5.57 -5.27 -10.77
N LEU A 37 -4.96 -5.31 -9.58
CA LEU A 37 -4.63 -6.59 -8.94
C LEU A 37 -5.90 -7.37 -8.58
N VAL A 38 -6.92 -6.70 -8.04
CA VAL A 38 -8.21 -7.34 -7.71
C VAL A 38 -8.86 -7.93 -8.97
N ALA A 39 -8.87 -7.20 -10.08
CA ALA A 39 -9.41 -7.68 -11.35
C ALA A 39 -8.65 -8.91 -11.87
N PHE A 40 -7.32 -8.93 -11.75
CA PHE A 40 -6.52 -10.11 -12.08
C PHE A 40 -6.87 -11.30 -11.18
N LEU A 41 -6.91 -11.12 -9.86
CA LEU A 41 -7.21 -12.17 -8.90
C LEU A 41 -8.64 -12.72 -9.04
N ALA A 42 -9.59 -11.89 -9.48
CA ALA A 42 -10.97 -12.30 -9.74
C ALA A 42 -11.15 -13.00 -11.09
N SER A 43 -10.12 -13.04 -11.95
CA SER A 43 -10.18 -13.65 -13.28
C SER A 43 -9.83 -15.14 -13.24
N ASP A 44 -10.23 -15.87 -14.29
CA ASP A 44 -9.89 -17.29 -14.47
C ASP A 44 -8.37 -17.55 -14.57
N ILE A 45 -7.60 -16.53 -14.96
CA ILE A 45 -6.14 -16.60 -15.09
C ILE A 45 -5.49 -16.87 -13.72
N ALA A 46 -6.11 -16.38 -12.64
CA ALA A 46 -5.64 -16.56 -11.27
C ALA A 46 -6.27 -17.80 -10.58
N SER A 47 -6.88 -18.73 -11.33
CA SER A 47 -7.69 -19.84 -10.78
C SER A 47 -7.00 -20.76 -9.76
N TYR A 48 -5.66 -20.76 -9.70
CA TYR A 48 -4.89 -21.55 -8.73
C TYR A 48 -4.23 -20.73 -7.62
N ILE A 49 -4.53 -19.43 -7.53
CA ILE A 49 -4.03 -18.54 -6.48
C ILE A 49 -5.08 -18.45 -5.37
N ASN A 50 -4.80 -19.05 -4.22
CA ASN A 50 -5.65 -18.98 -3.02
C ASN A 50 -4.79 -18.93 -1.75
N GLY A 51 -5.35 -18.40 -0.66
CA GLY A 51 -4.67 -18.33 0.64
C GLY A 51 -3.45 -17.42 0.71
N ALA A 52 -3.16 -16.65 -0.34
CA ALA A 52 -2.00 -15.76 -0.41
C ALA A 52 -2.33 -14.34 0.08
N MET A 53 -1.40 -13.73 0.82
CA MET A 53 -1.40 -12.29 1.07
C MET A 53 -0.45 -11.62 0.09
N ILE A 54 -0.97 -10.70 -0.73
CA ILE A 54 -0.18 -9.98 -1.73
C ILE A 54 -0.13 -8.50 -1.33
N PRO A 55 1.03 -7.97 -0.91
CA PRO A 55 1.16 -6.57 -0.52
C PRO A 55 1.10 -5.64 -1.75
N ILE A 56 0.37 -4.54 -1.62
CA ILE A 56 0.33 -3.44 -2.60
C ILE A 56 0.77 -2.16 -1.86
N ASP A 57 2.07 -2.04 -1.61
CA ASP A 57 2.57 -1.08 -0.61
C ASP A 57 3.79 -0.26 -1.10
N GLY A 58 4.15 -0.37 -2.38
CA GLY A 58 5.30 0.33 -2.94
C GLY A 58 6.64 -0.07 -2.33
N GLY A 59 6.72 -1.23 -1.65
CA GLY A 59 7.92 -1.77 -1.01
C GLY A 59 8.07 -1.44 0.48
N MET A 60 7.02 -0.95 1.14
CA MET A 60 7.08 -0.65 2.59
C MET A 60 7.41 -1.89 3.44
N ILE A 61 6.81 -3.04 3.11
CA ILE A 61 7.11 -4.31 3.77
C ILE A 61 8.43 -4.84 3.22
N ARG A 62 9.44 -4.84 4.08
CA ARG A 62 10.74 -5.48 3.82
C ARG A 62 10.63 -6.99 4.07
N ALA A 63 9.98 -7.69 3.15
CA ALA A 63 9.95 -9.15 3.16
C ALA A 63 11.11 -9.71 2.33
N THR A 64 11.96 -10.52 2.95
CA THR A 64 12.74 -11.53 2.22
C THR A 64 11.86 -12.75 2.08
N LEU A 65 11.57 -13.15 0.85
CA LEU A 65 10.87 -14.38 0.53
C LEU A 65 11.73 -15.61 0.87
#